data_AF-A0A1D9MDA2-F1
#
_entry.id   AF-A0A1D9MDA2-F1
#
_cell.length_a   1.000
_cell.length_b   1.000
_cell.length_c   1.000
_cell.angle_alpha   90.00
_cell.angle_beta   90.00
_cell.angle_gamma   90.00
#
_symmetry.space_group_name_H-M   'P 1'
#
loop_
_entity.id
_entity.type
_entity.pdbx_description
1 polymer ?
#
loop_
_entity_poly.entity_id
_entity_poly.type
_entity_poly.pdbx_seq_one_letter_code
_entity_poly.pdbx_strand_id
1 'polypeptide(L)'
;MYRFGFIALFALTACAPSVITEYNGHSLRVQTTGAKPTAEAVAEARRICAMQGLQAEYASTQTPPNALHSSHLFLCLPQAKPNAGLPRPGGPARVDYLERTATM
;
A
#
# COMPACT_ATOMS: atom_id res chain seq x y z
N MET A 1 13.31 40.94 -27.16
CA MET A 1 14.20 40.42 -26.09
C MET A 1 13.36 39.55 -25.17
N TYR A 2 13.70 38.26 -25.09
CA TYR A 2 12.91 37.19 -24.45
C TYR A 2 12.98 37.25 -22.92
N ARG A 3 11.83 37.11 -22.25
CA ARG A 3 11.73 36.79 -20.81
C ARG A 3 10.64 35.74 -20.59
N PHE A 4 10.92 34.50 -20.95
CA PHE A 4 10.20 33.34 -20.43
C PHE A 4 11.09 32.70 -19.36
N GLY A 5 10.83 33.07 -18.11
CA GLY A 5 11.49 32.48 -16.95
C GLY A 5 10.98 31.06 -16.73
N PHE A 6 11.79 30.11 -17.17
CA PHE A 6 11.69 28.68 -16.86
C PHE A 6 11.85 28.47 -15.35
N ILE A 7 10.76 28.16 -14.66
CA ILE A 7 10.78 27.41 -13.40
C ILE A 7 9.83 26.22 -13.57
N ALA A 8 10.30 25.21 -14.29
CA ALA A 8 9.66 23.89 -14.39
C ALA A 8 10.75 22.84 -14.16
N LEU A 9 11.31 22.85 -12.95
CA LEU A 9 12.28 21.86 -12.51
C LEU A 9 11.88 21.48 -11.09
N PHE A 10 11.31 20.28 -10.92
CA PHE A 10 11.10 19.47 -9.70
C PHE A 10 9.78 18.68 -9.71
N ALA A 11 9.57 17.88 -10.76
CA ALA A 11 8.55 16.82 -10.74
C ALA A 11 9.10 15.52 -11.34
N LEU A 12 10.31 15.11 -10.93
CA LEU A 12 10.76 13.74 -11.13
C LEU A 12 10.21 12.90 -9.97
N THR A 13 8.93 12.55 -10.04
CA THR A 13 8.35 11.52 -9.18
C THR A 13 8.99 10.20 -9.57
N ALA A 14 9.95 9.73 -8.76
CA ALA A 14 10.54 8.41 -8.90
C ALA A 14 9.45 7.35 -8.63
N CYS A 15 8.73 6.97 -9.68
CA CYS A 15 7.78 5.88 -9.66
C CYS A 15 8.57 4.57 -9.73
N ALA A 16 8.93 3.99 -8.58
CA ALA A 16 9.37 2.61 -8.54
C ALA A 16 8.11 1.72 -8.75
N PRO A 17 8.04 0.91 -9.81
CA PRO A 17 6.82 0.18 -10.13
C PRO A 17 6.54 -0.90 -9.09
N SER A 18 5.33 -0.89 -8.53
CA SER A 18 4.79 -2.04 -7.80
C SER A 18 4.34 -3.10 -8.81
N VAL A 19 4.83 -4.33 -8.69
CA VAL A 19 4.54 -5.41 -9.64
C VAL A 19 3.68 -6.48 -8.98
N ILE A 20 2.58 -6.88 -9.62
CA ILE A 20 1.78 -8.03 -9.15
C ILE A 20 2.52 -9.31 -9.56
N THR A 21 3.01 -10.06 -8.60
CA THR A 21 3.81 -11.26 -8.87
C THR A 21 2.97 -12.52 -8.88
N GLU A 22 1.87 -12.55 -8.12
CA GLU A 22 1.00 -13.72 -8.01
C GLU A 22 -0.45 -13.30 -7.80
N TYR A 23 -1.39 -14.06 -8.38
CA TYR A 23 -2.83 -13.95 -8.14
C TYR A 23 -3.52 -15.31 -8.26
N ASN A 24 -4.33 -15.68 -7.27
CA ASN A 24 -5.07 -16.95 -7.25
C ASN A 24 -6.59 -16.77 -7.07
N GLY A 25 -7.11 -15.57 -7.33
CA GLY A 25 -8.53 -15.24 -7.14
C GLY A 25 -8.89 -14.78 -5.72
N HIS A 26 -8.27 -15.36 -4.68
CA HIS A 26 -8.57 -15.04 -3.28
C HIS A 26 -7.44 -14.29 -2.56
N SER A 27 -6.29 -14.17 -3.21
CA SER A 27 -5.13 -13.44 -2.71
C SER A 27 -4.26 -12.99 -3.87
N LEU A 28 -3.49 -11.94 -3.65
CA LEU A 28 -2.51 -11.42 -4.59
C LEU A 28 -1.24 -11.01 -3.86
N ARG A 29 -0.10 -11.11 -4.56
CA ARG A 29 1.18 -10.59 -4.08
C ARG A 29 1.60 -9.39 -4.91
N VAL A 30 2.01 -8.34 -4.21
CA VAL A 30 2.60 -7.14 -4.81
C VAL A 30 4.04 -7.03 -4.36
N GLN A 31 4.96 -6.89 -5.30
CA GLN A 31 6.36 -6.67 -5.02
C GLN A 31 6.67 -5.18 -5.08
N THR A 32 7.33 -4.66 -4.04
CA THR A 32 7.82 -3.27 -4.01
C THR A 32 9.25 -3.19 -3.48
N THR A 33 9.89 -2.04 -3.66
CA THR A 33 11.17 -1.72 -3.01
C THR A 33 10.90 -1.22 -1.59
N GLY A 34 11.22 -2.03 -0.57
CA GLY A 34 11.15 -1.65 0.83
C GLY A 34 10.24 -2.54 1.69
N ALA A 35 10.47 -2.50 3.00
CA ALA A 35 9.85 -3.43 3.96
C ALA A 35 8.35 -3.20 4.21
N LYS A 36 7.75 -2.14 3.65
CA LYS A 36 6.33 -1.80 3.82
C LYS A 36 5.68 -1.64 2.44
N PRO A 37 4.41 -2.06 2.29
CA PRO A 37 3.70 -1.84 1.04
C PRO A 37 3.54 -0.34 0.78
N THR A 38 3.82 0.08 -0.45
CA THR A 38 3.59 1.47 -0.86
C THR A 38 2.10 1.76 -1.01
N ALA A 39 1.72 3.03 -1.05
CA ALA A 39 0.33 3.42 -1.24
C ALA A 39 -0.23 2.92 -2.58
N GLU A 40 0.61 2.89 -3.61
CA GLU A 40 0.32 2.38 -4.95
C GLU A 40 0.05 0.88 -4.91
N ALA A 41 0.88 0.11 -4.21
CA ALA A 41 0.68 -1.33 -4.04
C ALA A 41 -0.65 -1.66 -3.33
N VAL A 42 -1.00 -0.88 -2.30
CA VAL A 42 -2.28 -1.02 -1.60
C VAL A 42 -3.45 -0.63 -2.51
N ALA A 43 -3.34 0.46 -3.27
CA ALA A 43 -4.38 0.90 -4.20
C ALA A 43 -4.62 -0.13 -5.30
N GLU A 44 -3.55 -0.72 -5.84
CA GLU A 44 -3.63 -1.74 -6.87
C GLU A 44 -4.23 -3.06 -6.34
N ALA A 45 -3.84 -3.48 -5.14
CA ALA A 45 -4.44 -4.63 -4.47
C ALA A 45 -5.96 -4.43 -4.28
N ARG A 46 -6.38 -3.24 -3.85
CA ARG A 46 -7.80 -2.88 -3.72
C ARG A 46 -8.53 -2.92 -5.05
N ARG A 47 -7.93 -2.36 -6.11
CA ARG A 47 -8.50 -2.37 -7.46
C ARG A 47 -8.75 -3.80 -7.93
N ILE A 48 -7.76 -4.68 -7.78
CA ILE A 48 -7.85 -6.08 -8.23
C ILE A 48 -8.92 -6.86 -7.46
N CYS A 49 -8.92 -6.79 -6.12
CA CYS A 49 -9.95 -7.47 -5.34
C CYS A 49 -11.36 -6.92 -5.64
N ALA A 50 -11.49 -5.61 -5.89
CA ALA A 50 -12.77 -4.98 -6.20
C ALA A 50 -13.37 -5.44 -7.55
N MET A 51 -12.55 -5.89 -8.52
CA MET A 51 -13.06 -6.50 -9.77
C MET A 51 -13.89 -7.76 -9.51
N GLN A 52 -13.73 -8.39 -8.35
CA GLN A 52 -14.53 -9.54 -7.91
C GLN A 52 -15.59 -9.18 -6.86
N GLY A 53 -15.80 -7.89 -6.58
CA GLY A 53 -16.68 -7.46 -5.50
C GLY A 53 -16.13 -7.73 -4.09
N LEU A 54 -14.83 -8.00 -3.97
CA LEU A 54 -14.14 -8.28 -2.71
C LEU A 54 -13.32 -7.07 -2.26
N GLN A 55 -12.95 -7.06 -0.97
CA GLN A 55 -12.11 -6.04 -0.37
C GLN A 55 -10.70 -6.59 -0.11
N ALA A 56 -9.67 -5.76 -0.35
CA ALA A 56 -8.29 -6.15 -0.09
C ALA A 56 -7.91 -5.95 1.39
N GLU A 57 -7.34 -6.97 2.02
CA GLU A 57 -6.76 -6.93 3.36
C GLU A 57 -5.27 -7.28 3.30
N TYR A 58 -4.41 -6.43 3.87
CA TYR A 58 -2.99 -6.73 3.96
C TYR A 58 -2.75 -7.85 4.98
N ALA A 59 -2.00 -8.88 4.58
CA ALA A 59 -1.77 -10.07 5.39
C ALA A 59 -0.34 -10.13 5.94
N SER A 60 0.66 -9.98 5.06
CA SER A 60 2.07 -10.08 5.47
C SER A 60 3.02 -9.46 4.45
N THR A 61 4.25 -9.21 4.88
CA THR A 61 5.38 -8.88 4.01
C THR A 61 6.45 -9.94 4.20
N GLN A 62 7.01 -10.40 3.09
CA GLN A 62 8.16 -11.29 3.05
C GLN A 62 9.31 -10.55 2.40
N THR A 63 10.42 -10.42 3.13
CA THR A 63 11.67 -9.84 2.65
C THR A 63 12.75 -10.89 2.76
N PRO A 64 13.12 -11.58 1.66
CA PRO A 64 14.21 -12.54 1.69
C PRO A 64 15.52 -11.87 2.10
N PRO A 65 16.40 -12.57 2.84
CA PRO A 65 17.73 -12.05 3.12
C PRO A 65 18.46 -11.79 1.79
N ASN A 66 19.02 -10.59 1.65
CA ASN A 66 19.69 -10.08 0.44
C ASN A 66 18.78 -9.70 -0.75
N ALA A 67 17.46 -9.66 -0.57
CA ALA A 67 16.56 -9.17 -1.63
C ALA A 67 16.48 -7.63 -1.65
N LEU A 68 16.52 -7.05 -2.85
CA LEU A 68 16.24 -5.63 -3.08
C LEU A 68 14.74 -5.30 -3.03
N HIS A 69 13.90 -6.33 -2.95
CA HIS A 69 12.45 -6.22 -3.03
C HIS A 69 11.77 -7.02 -1.92
N SER A 70 10.64 -6.51 -1.47
CA SER A 70 9.74 -7.18 -0.54
C SER A 70 8.48 -7.60 -1.28
N SER A 71 7.94 -8.76 -0.92
CA SER A 71 6.66 -9.26 -1.41
C SER A 71 5.58 -9.03 -0.36
N HIS A 72 4.52 -8.33 -0.71
CA HIS A 72 3.39 -8.01 0.16
C HIS A 72 2.19 -8.86 -0.24
N LEU A 73 1.73 -9.71 0.66
CA LEU A 73 0.54 -10.54 0.47
C LEU A 73 -0.71 -9.75 0.88
N PHE A 74 -1.68 -9.71 -0.03
CA PHE A 74 -3.02 -9.21 0.22
C PHE A 74 -4.05 -10.34 0.03
N LEU A 75 -5.03 -10.41 0.92
CA LEU A 75 -6.19 -11.29 0.81
C LEU A 75 -7.36 -10.51 0.19
N CYS A 76 -8.11 -11.14 -0.70
CA CYS A 76 -9.37 -10.62 -1.21
C CYS A 76 -10.52 -11.27 -0.44
N LEU A 77 -11.18 -10.50 0.43
CA LEU A 77 -12.19 -11.00 1.36
C LEU A 77 -13.52 -10.26 1.17
N PRO A 78 -14.69 -10.90 1.39
CA PRO A 78 -15.99 -10.23 1.32
C PRO A 78 -16.12 -9.07 2.34
N GLN A 79 -15.44 -9.23 3.48
CA GLN A 79 -15.35 -8.24 4.55
C GLN A 79 -13.88 -8.13 4.97
N ALA A 80 -13.10 -7.31 4.26
CA ALA A 80 -11.79 -6.94 4.78
C ALA A 80 -11.99 -6.16 6.07
N LYS A 81 -11.13 -6.38 7.08
CA LYS A 81 -11.12 -5.49 8.25
C LYS A 81 -10.90 -4.06 7.75
N PRO A 82 -11.79 -3.09 8.07
CA PRO A 82 -11.83 -1.79 7.41
C PRO A 82 -10.52 -0.99 7.39
N ASN A 83 -9.48 -1.35 8.13
CA ASN A 83 -8.16 -0.70 8.02
C ASN A 83 -6.99 -1.61 8.43
N ALA A 84 -6.97 -2.90 8.07
CA ALA A 84 -5.87 -3.83 8.46
C ALA A 84 -5.59 -3.86 9.99
N GLY A 85 -6.64 -3.66 10.81
CA GLY A 85 -6.52 -3.55 12.27
C GLY A 85 -6.46 -2.13 12.83
N LEU A 86 -6.35 -1.08 11.99
CA LEU A 86 -6.56 0.28 12.47
C LEU A 86 -8.06 0.51 12.78
N PRO A 87 -8.40 1.20 13.88
CA PRO A 87 -9.79 1.52 14.18
C PRO A 87 -10.40 2.44 13.12
N ARG A 88 -11.72 2.36 12.96
CA ARG A 88 -12.49 3.12 11.95
C ARG A 88 -12.06 4.60 11.92
N PRO A 89 -11.91 5.23 10.75
CA PRO A 89 -11.66 6.66 10.66
C PRO A 89 -12.70 7.44 11.47
N GLY A 90 -12.23 8.26 12.42
CA GLY A 90 -13.09 9.04 13.33
C GLY A 90 -13.62 8.30 14.55
N GLY A 91 -13.24 7.04 14.77
CA GLY A 91 -13.61 6.30 15.99
C GLY A 91 -12.68 6.61 17.17
N PRO A 92 -13.19 6.58 18.42
CA PRO A 92 -12.40 6.89 19.63
C PRO A 92 -11.15 6.00 19.76
N ALA A 93 -11.27 4.72 19.40
CA ALA A 93 -10.15 3.79 19.41
C ALA A 93 -8.98 4.19 18.47
N ARG A 94 -9.23 4.98 17.41
CA ARG A 94 -8.17 5.45 16.50
C ARG A 94 -7.30 6.52 17.15
N VAL A 95 -7.92 7.40 17.95
CA VAL A 95 -7.23 8.45 18.69
C VAL A 95 -6.30 7.80 19.72
N ASP A 96 -6.83 6.86 20.50
CA ASP A 96 -6.06 6.11 21.51
C ASP A 96 -4.87 5.33 20.90
N TYR A 97 -5.06 4.73 19.72
CA TYR A 97 -3.99 4.00 19.04
C TYR A 97 -2.88 4.95 18.56
N LEU A 98 -3.24 6.12 18.00
CA LEU A 98 -2.28 7.10 17.51
C LEU A 98 -1.50 7.76 18.67
N GLU A 99 -2.16 8.11 19.77
CA GLU A 99 -1.51 8.68 20.95
C GLU A 99 -0.53 7.70 21.61
N ARG A 100 -0.92 6.43 21.71
CA ARG A 100 -0.08 5.38 22.31
C ARG A 100 1.11 4.99 21.44
N THR A 101 1.01 5.14 20.12
CA THR A 101 2.12 4.87 19.19
C THR A 101 2.99 6.09 18.92
N ALA A 102 2.53 7.31 19.22
CA ALA A 102 3.33 8.54 19.11
C ALA A 102 4.24 8.82 20.31
N THR A 103 4.06 8.09 21.42
CA THR A 103 4.84 8.21 22.66
C THR A 103 5.87 7.10 22.87
N MET A 104 6.01 6.18 21.91
CA MET A 104 7.05 5.14 21.84
C MET A 104 8.06 5.46 20.74
#